data_AF-A0A842SYV7-F1
#
_entry.id   AF-A0A842SYV7-F1
#
_cell.length_a   1.000
_cell.length_b   1.000
_cell.length_c   1.000
_cell.angle_alpha   90.00
_cell.angle_beta   90.00
_cell.angle_gamma   90.00
#
_symmetry.space_group_name_H-M   'P 1'
#
loop_
_entity.id
_entity.type
_entity.pdbx_description
1 polymer ?
#
loop_
_entity_poly.entity_id
_entity_poly.type
_entity_poly.pdbx_seq_one_letter_code
_entity_poly.pdbx_strand_id
1 'polypeptide(L)'
;MLTHIPLMIKNYYKIIYIRDVQLKLKRCKIMAECIVKTEKGSNEKKRIVIISDTHITRYGTEFNVGAFDKGIDKVNKIKNATLYLHLGDLTHSGTFLDYEHALVQMNKFHPSSDAPLYYIIGNHDALNVGYLLFEEMIGKRHFEYEDNDLYVLGIDSTRPDLASGIIHQNTIKSIRTRLEQSNRENKLKIVCFHHQTIPIPKTGKERSAIDDSGDMLQMLLEAKADLVINGHRHISHLYNVASQNKDLFIFNAGTFSCNKTRYRELFTYNVIDIEQCKINFRIFPVIESQYKKEINREIQYYLPRNKEPEEKPFCKIIQLSNTLISKKDKKKISRIDHCIETINKISDIDLVVHNGNLTKNGYEEEILIGKEKFEQLKMPYIIIPGYSDSHPPTWDYWQDYLGPLDPSYKNDKIFFQGINSSTSDSTIGFIGRKKLRLLIEKVLRVSQEKVCGFACFHSLIPTPLSIWRTELTDAGDVLSQLALSQIDLILNSTPSVSFNLKVENSLISNGGNLQKNHFDETFIEIDIYEDGLVELIENNLRTQNKSLLGRYSINIFS
;
A
#
# COMPACT_ATOMS: atom_id res chain seq x y z
N MET A 1 -7.90 -23.11 48.89
CA MET A 1 -8.76 -21.90 48.85
C MET A 1 -8.25 -21.05 47.69
N LEU A 2 -9.06 -20.93 46.63
CA LEU A 2 -8.89 -20.20 45.36
C LEU A 2 -9.24 -21.11 44.17
N THR A 3 -10.46 -21.62 44.21
CA THR A 3 -11.22 -22.04 43.05
C THR A 3 -12.29 -20.97 42.82
N HIS A 4 -12.53 -20.64 41.55
CA HIS A 4 -13.50 -19.67 41.01
C HIS A 4 -12.98 -18.27 40.65
N ILE A 5 -12.39 -18.18 39.45
CA ILE A 5 -12.53 -17.00 38.60
C ILE A 5 -13.83 -17.22 37.77
N PRO A 6 -14.77 -16.26 37.71
CA PRO A 6 -16.10 -16.49 37.14
C PRO A 6 -16.08 -16.74 35.62
N LEU A 7 -17.00 -17.61 35.18
CA LEU A 7 -17.34 -17.96 33.79
C LEU A 7 -17.79 -16.78 32.89
N MET A 8 -17.74 -15.53 33.37
CA MET A 8 -18.18 -14.32 32.65
C MET A 8 -17.20 -13.81 31.58
N ILE A 9 -15.98 -14.37 31.49
CA ILE A 9 -15.01 -13.96 30.47
C ILE A 9 -15.22 -14.71 29.14
N LYS A 10 -15.93 -15.84 29.10
CA LYS A 10 -16.10 -16.62 27.86
C LYS A 10 -17.08 -16.02 26.82
N ASN A 11 -17.97 -15.11 27.22
CA ASN A 11 -19.04 -14.61 26.33
C ASN A 11 -18.80 -13.24 25.69
N TYR A 12 -17.67 -12.57 25.95
CA TYR A 12 -17.24 -11.39 25.19
C TYR A 12 -16.37 -11.72 23.97
N TYR A 13 -16.12 -13.01 23.69
CA TYR A 13 -15.29 -13.48 22.57
C TYR A 13 -16.04 -13.69 21.25
N LYS A 14 -17.25 -13.15 21.10
CA LYS A 14 -18.03 -13.19 19.86
C LYS A 14 -18.03 -11.82 19.17
N ILE A 15 -16.85 -11.26 18.95
CA ILE A 15 -16.66 -10.13 18.02
C ILE A 15 -16.08 -10.70 16.73
N ILE A 16 -16.96 -10.82 15.74
CA ILE A 16 -16.78 -10.86 14.29
C ILE A 16 -15.34 -11.21 13.89
N TYR A 17 -15.04 -12.51 13.93
CA TYR A 17 -14.10 -13.06 12.98
C TYR A 17 -14.79 -13.00 11.62
N ILE A 18 -14.27 -12.15 10.73
CA ILE A 18 -14.34 -12.46 9.32
C ILE A 18 -13.62 -13.80 9.21
N ARG A 19 -14.40 -14.89 9.19
CA ARG A 19 -13.94 -16.13 8.59
C ARG A 19 -13.40 -15.69 7.24
N ASP A 20 -12.17 -16.11 6.91
CA ASP A 20 -11.75 -16.25 5.52
C ASP A 20 -12.78 -17.18 4.88
N VAL A 21 -13.90 -16.59 4.44
CA VAL A 21 -14.83 -17.22 3.55
C VAL A 21 -13.99 -17.35 2.30
N GLN A 22 -13.64 -18.58 1.93
CA GLN A 22 -13.51 -18.94 0.53
C GLN A 22 -14.83 -18.51 -0.13
N LEU A 23 -14.93 -17.22 -0.46
CA LEU A 23 -15.86 -16.73 -1.44
C LEU A 23 -15.41 -17.46 -2.69
N LYS A 24 -16.15 -18.52 -3.04
CA LYS A 24 -16.30 -18.89 -4.44
C LYS A 24 -16.89 -17.64 -5.10
N LEU A 25 -16.02 -16.68 -5.43
CA LEU A 25 -16.24 -15.71 -6.46
C LEU A 25 -16.73 -16.56 -7.64
N LYS A 26 -17.96 -16.31 -8.10
CA LYS A 26 -18.28 -16.59 -9.50
C LYS A 26 -17.27 -15.76 -10.28
N ARG A 27 -16.09 -16.34 -10.54
CA ARG A 27 -15.00 -15.71 -11.28
C ARG A 27 -15.62 -15.21 -12.58
N CYS A 28 -15.64 -13.89 -12.74
CA CYS A 28 -16.02 -13.22 -13.98
C CYS A 28 -15.31 -13.93 -15.13
N LYS A 29 -16.09 -14.50 -16.05
CA LYS A 29 -15.60 -15.07 -17.30
C LYS A 29 -14.70 -14.07 -18.06
N ILE A 30 -14.94 -12.78 -17.85
CA ILE A 30 -14.30 -11.62 -18.48
C ILE A 30 -12.85 -11.40 -17.99
N MET A 31 -12.56 -11.48 -16.68
CA MET A 31 -11.17 -11.29 -16.20
C MET A 31 -10.21 -12.35 -16.72
N ALA A 32 -10.71 -13.54 -17.07
CA ALA A 32 -9.88 -14.63 -17.61
C ALA A 32 -9.36 -14.34 -19.03
N GLU A 33 -10.02 -13.45 -19.79
CA GLU A 33 -9.61 -13.10 -21.17
C GLU A 33 -8.47 -12.06 -21.20
N CYS A 34 -8.30 -11.26 -20.15
CA CYS A 34 -7.25 -10.24 -20.04
C CYS A 34 -5.96 -10.73 -19.38
N ILE A 35 -5.88 -12.00 -18.99
CA ILE A 35 -4.74 -12.56 -18.26
C ILE A 35 -3.88 -13.41 -19.19
N VAL A 36 -2.59 -13.08 -19.29
CA VAL A 36 -1.62 -13.91 -20.00
C VAL A 36 -0.83 -14.76 -19.02
N LYS A 37 -0.82 -16.07 -19.22
CA LYS A 37 0.08 -16.95 -18.49
C LYS A 37 1.45 -16.89 -19.14
N THR A 38 2.42 -16.30 -18.45
CA THR A 38 3.83 -16.45 -18.81
C THR A 38 4.42 -17.58 -17.95
N GLU A 39 5.26 -18.41 -18.56
CA GLU A 39 6.07 -19.34 -17.80
C GLU A 39 7.31 -18.59 -17.29
N LYS A 40 7.61 -18.73 -16.00
CA LYS A 40 8.81 -18.21 -15.38
C LYS A 40 9.62 -19.36 -14.79
N GLY A 41 10.94 -19.23 -14.87
CA GLY A 41 11.89 -20.23 -14.41
C GLY A 41 11.63 -21.61 -15.00
N SER A 42 12.24 -22.59 -14.37
CA SER A 42 11.95 -24.00 -14.53
C SER A 42 10.69 -24.37 -13.74
N ASN A 43 10.16 -25.57 -13.99
CA ASN A 43 9.09 -26.15 -13.19
C ASN A 43 9.60 -26.73 -11.84
N GLU A 44 10.85 -26.43 -11.46
CA GLU A 44 11.40 -26.84 -10.17
C GLU A 44 10.84 -25.95 -9.05
N LYS A 45 10.42 -26.59 -7.97
CA LYS A 45 9.94 -25.90 -6.78
C LYS A 45 11.11 -25.28 -6.02
N LYS A 46 11.13 -23.95 -5.93
CA LYS A 46 12.06 -23.19 -5.07
C LYS A 46 11.43 -22.89 -3.73
N ARG A 47 12.23 -22.92 -2.66
CA ARG A 47 11.78 -22.68 -1.29
C ARG A 47 12.64 -21.66 -0.61
N ILE A 48 12.05 -20.54 -0.22
CA ILE A 48 12.69 -19.49 0.56
C ILE A 48 12.17 -19.58 1.99
N VAL A 49 13.08 -19.68 2.96
CA VAL A 49 12.76 -19.68 4.38
C VAL A 49 13.20 -18.36 4.98
N ILE A 50 12.30 -17.71 5.70
CA ILE A 50 12.47 -16.33 6.15
C ILE A 50 12.30 -16.25 7.66
N ILE A 51 13.28 -15.64 8.31
CA ILE A 51 13.23 -15.13 9.68
C ILE A 51 13.45 -13.61 9.64
N SER A 52 12.93 -12.89 10.63
CA SER A 52 13.02 -11.42 10.67
C SER A 52 12.86 -10.92 12.10
N ASP A 53 13.42 -9.75 12.40
CA ASP A 53 13.23 -9.03 13.66
C ASP A 53 13.49 -9.93 14.87
N THR A 54 14.68 -10.54 14.93
CA THR A 54 15.06 -11.39 16.07
C THR A 54 15.34 -10.56 17.32
N HIS A 55 15.84 -9.34 17.13
CA HIS A 55 16.25 -8.40 18.18
C HIS A 55 17.08 -9.05 19.28
N ILE A 56 18.14 -9.76 18.90
CA ILE A 56 19.00 -10.49 19.83
C ILE A 56 19.74 -9.47 20.70
N THR A 57 19.64 -9.66 22.00
CA THR A 57 20.40 -8.90 22.99
C THR A 57 20.53 -9.71 24.28
N ARG A 58 21.59 -9.45 25.04
CA ARG A 58 21.77 -10.00 26.40
C ARG A 58 20.98 -9.24 27.45
N TYR A 59 20.61 -8.00 27.14
CA TYR A 59 20.06 -7.04 28.10
C TYR A 59 18.68 -6.59 27.63
N GLY A 60 17.75 -6.46 28.57
CA GLY A 60 16.38 -6.02 28.26
C GLY A 60 15.38 -7.16 28.14
N THR A 61 14.22 -6.83 27.57
CA THR A 61 13.05 -7.71 27.52
C THR A 61 12.59 -7.97 26.09
N GLU A 62 13.32 -7.49 25.10
CA GLU A 62 12.92 -7.52 23.70
C GLU A 62 13.19 -8.89 23.11
N PHE A 63 14.33 -9.51 23.40
CA PHE A 63 14.69 -10.83 22.90
C PHE A 63 14.02 -11.96 23.69
N ASN A 64 13.22 -12.79 23.01
CA ASN A 64 12.68 -14.02 23.57
C ASN A 64 13.52 -15.24 23.16
N VAL A 65 14.49 -15.59 24.00
CA VAL A 65 15.40 -16.73 23.77
C VAL A 65 14.62 -18.05 23.56
N GLY A 66 13.57 -18.28 24.36
CA GLY A 66 12.76 -19.51 24.26
C GLY A 66 11.97 -19.61 22.96
N ALA A 67 11.50 -18.48 22.40
CA ALA A 67 10.93 -18.44 21.07
C ALA A 67 12.01 -18.69 20.02
N PHE A 68 13.14 -17.99 20.10
CA PHE A 68 14.26 -18.14 19.16
C PHE A 68 14.72 -19.60 19.06
N ASP A 69 15.00 -20.26 20.19
CA ASP A 69 15.48 -21.65 20.22
C ASP A 69 14.47 -22.62 19.58
N LYS A 70 13.19 -22.51 19.94
CA LYS A 70 12.13 -23.32 19.33
C LYS A 70 11.95 -23.04 17.85
N GLY A 71 12.12 -21.78 17.45
CA GLY A 71 12.01 -21.34 16.07
C GLY A 71 13.13 -21.90 15.22
N ILE A 72 14.38 -21.78 15.69
CA ILE A 72 15.57 -22.28 15.00
C ILE A 72 15.50 -23.80 14.87
N ASP A 73 15.07 -24.52 15.91
CA ASP A 73 14.85 -25.97 15.83
C ASP A 73 13.85 -26.36 14.74
N LYS A 74 12.79 -25.56 14.53
CA LYS A 74 11.81 -25.78 13.47
C LYS A 74 12.38 -25.44 12.09
N VAL A 75 13.06 -24.30 11.98
CA VAL A 75 13.70 -23.84 10.74
C VAL A 75 14.76 -24.83 10.27
N ASN A 76 15.59 -25.33 11.17
CA ASN A 76 16.65 -26.30 10.87
C ASN A 76 16.10 -27.60 10.25
N LYS A 77 14.88 -28.00 10.63
CA LYS A 77 14.22 -29.21 10.11
C LYS A 77 13.57 -29.03 8.73
N ILE A 78 13.54 -27.81 8.19
CA ILE A 78 12.96 -27.55 6.87
C ILE A 78 13.88 -28.11 5.79
N LYS A 79 13.35 -29.06 5.02
CA LYS A 79 14.06 -29.71 3.90
C LYS A 79 13.87 -28.94 2.60
N ASN A 80 14.82 -29.14 1.70
CA ASN A 80 14.83 -28.62 0.33
C ASN A 80 14.66 -27.10 0.29
N ALA A 81 15.30 -26.38 1.22
CA ALA A 81 15.40 -24.93 1.11
C ALA A 81 16.36 -24.58 -0.03
N THR A 82 15.99 -23.57 -0.81
CA THR A 82 16.82 -22.94 -1.84
C THR A 82 17.61 -21.77 -1.28
N LEU A 83 17.01 -21.05 -0.32
CA LEU A 83 17.55 -19.83 0.26
C LEU A 83 16.99 -19.62 1.67
N TYR A 84 17.85 -19.21 2.59
CA TYR A 84 17.45 -18.67 3.89
C TYR A 84 17.68 -17.16 3.94
N LEU A 85 16.74 -16.42 4.50
CA LEU A 85 16.80 -14.97 4.62
C LEU A 85 16.56 -14.53 6.08
N HIS A 86 17.40 -13.61 6.55
CA HIS A 86 17.15 -12.82 7.75
C HIS A 86 16.89 -11.35 7.35
N LEU A 87 15.67 -10.85 7.52
CA LEU A 87 15.25 -9.54 6.97
C LEU A 87 15.56 -8.34 7.87
N GLY A 88 16.68 -8.36 8.58
CA GLY A 88 17.10 -7.27 9.48
C GLY A 88 16.55 -7.31 10.90
N ASP A 89 17.05 -6.39 11.71
CA ASP A 89 16.92 -6.33 13.16
C ASP A 89 17.40 -7.63 13.81
N LEU A 90 18.60 -8.06 13.39
CA LEU A 90 19.29 -9.20 13.98
C LEU A 90 19.58 -8.94 15.46
N THR A 91 20.09 -7.75 15.74
CA THR A 91 20.41 -7.22 17.08
C THR A 91 19.33 -6.26 17.57
N HIS A 92 19.26 -6.04 18.88
CA HIS A 92 18.34 -5.04 19.43
C HIS A 92 18.92 -3.63 19.44
N SER A 93 20.19 -3.45 19.74
CA SER A 93 20.78 -2.11 19.92
C SER A 93 22.00 -1.85 19.02
N GLY A 94 22.34 -2.73 18.09
CA GLY A 94 23.47 -2.54 17.18
C GLY A 94 24.84 -2.44 17.88
N THR A 95 24.91 -2.80 19.17
CA THR A 95 26.15 -2.74 19.96
C THR A 95 27.04 -3.95 19.68
N PHE A 96 28.34 -3.81 19.92
CA PHE A 96 29.30 -4.92 19.79
C PHE A 96 28.87 -6.16 20.59
N LEU A 97 28.45 -5.98 21.85
CA LEU A 97 28.01 -7.08 22.71
C LEU A 97 26.73 -7.76 22.19
N ASP A 98 25.84 -7.01 21.55
CA ASP A 98 24.66 -7.59 20.90
C ASP A 98 25.05 -8.41 19.67
N TYR A 99 25.97 -7.92 18.83
CA TYR A 99 26.46 -8.67 17.67
C TYR A 99 27.21 -9.95 18.08
N GLU A 100 28.10 -9.88 19.07
CA GLU A 100 28.76 -11.08 19.62
C GLU A 100 27.72 -12.09 20.12
N HIS A 101 26.68 -11.61 20.81
CA HIS A 101 25.62 -12.49 21.28
C HIS A 101 24.77 -13.05 20.13
N ALA A 102 24.46 -12.24 19.12
CA ALA A 102 23.73 -12.66 17.94
C ALA A 102 24.46 -13.79 17.22
N LEU A 103 25.77 -13.68 17.01
CA LEU A 103 26.58 -14.76 16.45
C LEU A 103 26.51 -16.04 17.29
N VAL A 104 26.61 -15.93 18.63
CA VAL A 104 26.46 -17.09 19.52
C VAL A 104 25.08 -17.75 19.39
N GLN A 105 24.01 -16.97 19.28
CA GLN A 105 22.66 -17.51 19.09
C GLN A 105 22.49 -18.12 17.69
N MET A 106 22.98 -17.45 16.66
CA MET A 106 22.93 -17.91 15.27
C MET A 106 23.83 -19.12 15.01
N ASN A 107 24.82 -19.42 15.86
CA ASN A 107 25.53 -20.70 15.83
C ASN A 107 24.60 -21.90 16.05
N LYS A 108 23.36 -21.72 16.52
CA LYS A 108 22.36 -22.80 16.61
C LYS A 108 21.71 -23.11 15.26
N PHE A 109 21.88 -22.24 14.25
CA PHE A 109 21.36 -22.43 12.91
C PHE A 109 22.18 -23.50 12.16
N HIS A 110 21.62 -24.70 12.10
CA HIS A 110 22.19 -25.87 11.44
C HIS A 110 21.12 -26.46 10.52
N PRO A 111 20.87 -25.83 9.37
CA PRO A 111 19.80 -26.24 8.48
C PRO A 111 20.06 -27.64 7.89
N SER A 112 19.00 -28.42 7.74
CA SER A 112 19.06 -29.72 7.07
C SER A 112 19.29 -29.63 5.56
N SER A 113 19.17 -28.43 4.98
CA SER A 113 19.46 -28.14 3.57
C SER A 113 20.71 -27.28 3.49
N ASP A 114 21.60 -27.58 2.54
CA ASP A 114 22.86 -26.84 2.29
C ASP A 114 22.65 -25.52 1.52
N ALA A 115 21.61 -24.78 1.91
CA ALA A 115 21.23 -23.54 1.25
C ALA A 115 21.88 -22.32 1.93
N PRO A 116 22.28 -21.29 1.17
CA PRO A 116 22.89 -20.10 1.75
C PRO A 116 21.90 -19.33 2.63
N LEU A 117 22.43 -18.73 3.71
CA LEU A 117 21.73 -17.76 4.54
C LEU A 117 22.26 -16.35 4.25
N TYR A 118 21.36 -15.44 3.87
CA TYR A 118 21.68 -14.02 3.70
C TYR A 118 20.99 -13.16 4.74
N TYR A 119 21.68 -12.08 5.13
CA TYR A 119 21.18 -11.08 6.07
C TYR A 119 20.94 -9.76 5.34
N ILE A 120 19.81 -9.13 5.65
CA ILE A 120 19.56 -7.71 5.43
C ILE A 120 19.85 -7.00 6.74
N ILE A 121 20.41 -5.80 6.69
CA ILE A 121 20.58 -4.95 7.87
C ILE A 121 19.25 -4.23 8.21
N GLY A 122 18.86 -4.24 9.49
CA GLY A 122 17.71 -3.48 9.99
C GLY A 122 18.09 -2.20 10.72
N ASN A 123 17.10 -1.37 11.09
CA ASN A 123 17.40 -0.09 11.74
C ASN A 123 17.99 -0.28 13.14
N HIS A 124 17.64 -1.35 13.86
CA HIS A 124 18.22 -1.67 15.16
C HIS A 124 19.68 -2.14 15.03
N ASP A 125 20.02 -2.80 13.94
CA ASP A 125 21.40 -3.20 13.60
C ASP A 125 22.30 -2.01 13.33
N ALA A 126 21.75 -0.93 12.78
CA ALA A 126 22.46 0.29 12.43
C ALA A 126 22.54 1.33 13.57
N LEU A 127 21.96 1.05 14.74
CA LEU A 127 22.09 1.90 15.94
C LEU A 127 23.53 1.86 16.47
N ASN A 128 23.96 2.94 17.13
CA ASN A 128 25.26 3.01 17.81
C ASN A 128 26.44 2.70 16.87
N VAL A 129 26.36 3.16 15.60
CA VAL A 129 27.34 2.87 14.55
C VAL A 129 27.44 1.37 14.22
N GLY A 130 26.42 0.59 14.58
CA GLY A 130 26.37 -0.85 14.41
C GLY A 130 26.39 -1.32 12.96
N TYR A 131 26.17 -0.43 11.98
CA TYR A 131 26.34 -0.76 10.56
C TYR A 131 27.79 -1.12 10.20
N LEU A 132 28.79 -0.57 10.90
CA LEU A 132 30.20 -0.98 10.73
C LEU A 132 30.43 -2.38 11.31
N LEU A 133 29.83 -2.66 12.47
CA LEU A 133 29.89 -3.98 13.09
C LEU A 133 29.17 -5.03 12.24
N PHE A 134 28.07 -4.67 11.59
CA PHE A 134 27.41 -5.52 10.60
C PHE A 134 28.37 -5.87 9.46
N GLU A 135 29.04 -4.88 8.88
CA GLU A 135 30.01 -5.07 7.79
C GLU A 135 31.20 -5.94 8.21
N GLU A 136 31.69 -5.76 9.44
CA GLU A 136 32.82 -6.51 10.00
C GLU A 136 32.46 -7.95 10.39
N MET A 137 31.33 -8.14 11.07
CA MET A 137 31.01 -9.39 11.78
C MET A 137 29.99 -10.27 11.03
N ILE A 138 29.15 -9.69 10.17
CA ILE A 138 28.12 -10.40 9.41
C ILE A 138 28.47 -10.42 7.92
N GLY A 139 28.81 -9.26 7.35
CA GLY A 139 29.21 -9.11 5.96
C GLY A 139 28.52 -7.94 5.26
N LYS A 140 28.44 -8.00 3.93
CA LYS A 140 27.92 -6.89 3.11
C LYS A 140 26.47 -6.56 3.47
N ARG A 141 26.16 -5.27 3.55
CA ARG A 141 24.79 -4.74 3.77
C ARG A 141 23.83 -4.94 2.59
N HIS A 142 24.38 -5.25 1.43
CA HIS A 142 23.64 -5.64 0.23
C HIS A 142 24.08 -7.05 -0.21
N PHE A 143 23.15 -7.83 -0.75
CA PHE A 143 23.47 -9.13 -1.33
C PHE A 143 22.76 -9.36 -2.66
N GLU A 144 23.27 -10.31 -3.42
CA GLU A 144 22.69 -10.79 -4.67
C GLU A 144 22.75 -12.31 -4.66
N TYR A 145 21.63 -12.95 -4.97
CA TYR A 145 21.52 -14.38 -5.20
C TYR A 145 20.85 -14.60 -6.55
N GLU A 146 21.43 -15.47 -7.36
CA GLU A 146 20.91 -15.78 -8.69
C GLU A 146 21.12 -17.26 -9.00
N ASP A 147 20.04 -17.94 -9.38
CA ASP A 147 20.08 -19.27 -9.98
C ASP A 147 19.30 -19.25 -11.31
N ASN A 148 18.95 -20.41 -11.88
CA ASN A 148 18.23 -20.45 -13.15
C ASN A 148 16.82 -19.82 -13.10
N ASP A 149 16.19 -19.78 -11.92
CA ASP A 149 14.77 -19.47 -11.76
C ASP A 149 14.54 -18.20 -10.95
N LEU A 150 15.43 -17.91 -10.00
CA LEU A 150 15.32 -16.80 -9.07
C LEU A 150 16.42 -15.78 -9.31
N TYR A 151 16.03 -14.52 -9.16
CA TYR A 151 16.94 -13.40 -8.98
C TYR A 151 16.53 -12.64 -7.73
N VAL A 152 17.38 -12.63 -6.70
CA VAL A 152 17.08 -12.03 -5.39
C VAL A 152 18.12 -10.96 -5.06
N LEU A 153 17.63 -9.75 -4.77
CA LEU A 153 18.44 -8.61 -4.35
C LEU A 153 18.08 -8.23 -2.91
N GLY A 154 19.09 -8.17 -2.05
CA GLY A 154 18.98 -7.62 -0.71
C GLY A 154 19.56 -6.22 -0.62
N ILE A 155 18.79 -5.27 -0.10
CA ILE A 155 19.14 -3.83 -0.11
C ILE A 155 19.10 -3.25 1.30
N ASP A 156 20.16 -2.53 1.66
CA ASP A 156 20.19 -1.67 2.84
C ASP A 156 19.18 -0.53 2.68
N SER A 157 18.24 -0.46 3.62
CA SER A 157 17.24 0.61 3.70
C SER A 157 17.42 1.48 4.94
N THR A 158 18.51 1.30 5.68
CA THR A 158 18.72 1.91 6.98
C THR A 158 19.17 3.36 6.88
N ARG A 159 18.76 4.13 7.88
CA ARG A 159 19.36 5.43 8.20
C ARG A 159 19.99 5.26 9.58
N PRO A 160 21.33 5.31 9.71
CA PRO A 160 21.99 5.11 11.00
C PRO A 160 21.35 5.97 12.10
N ASP A 161 21.12 5.34 13.26
CA ASP A 161 20.46 5.93 14.44
C ASP A 161 19.00 6.43 14.26
N LEU A 162 18.36 6.13 13.13
CA LEU A 162 16.96 6.49 12.87
C LEU A 162 16.09 5.26 12.60
N ALA A 163 14.85 5.29 13.08
CA ALA A 163 13.87 4.22 12.87
C ALA A 163 13.19 4.27 11.48
N SER A 164 13.42 5.33 10.70
CA SER A 164 12.94 5.49 9.34
C SER A 164 14.00 5.02 8.35
N GLY A 165 13.55 4.55 7.18
CA GLY A 165 14.44 4.04 6.14
C GLY A 165 14.50 4.92 4.90
N ILE A 166 15.53 4.72 4.08
CA ILE A 166 15.71 5.32 2.75
C ILE A 166 16.62 4.42 1.90
N ILE A 167 16.40 4.35 0.59
CA ILE A 167 17.26 3.56 -0.33
C ILE A 167 18.19 4.48 -1.16
N HIS A 168 17.74 5.70 -1.44
CA HIS A 168 18.29 6.71 -2.32
C HIS A 168 18.16 6.41 -3.82
N GLN A 169 17.94 7.48 -4.59
CA GLN A 169 17.69 7.41 -6.03
C GLN A 169 18.79 6.70 -6.84
N ASN A 170 20.07 6.85 -6.46
CA ASN A 170 21.18 6.17 -7.15
C ASN A 170 21.11 4.65 -6.97
N THR A 171 20.76 4.19 -5.77
CA THR A 171 20.55 2.77 -5.47
C THR A 171 19.32 2.25 -6.20
N ILE A 172 18.21 3.00 -6.20
CA ILE A 172 16.99 2.66 -6.98
C ILE A 172 17.31 2.47 -8.47
N LYS A 173 18.08 3.40 -9.08
CA LYS A 173 18.54 3.27 -10.47
C LYS A 173 19.41 2.04 -10.67
N SER A 174 20.32 1.78 -9.74
CA SER A 174 21.20 0.61 -9.78
C SER A 174 20.41 -0.71 -9.68
N ILE A 175 19.37 -0.76 -8.85
CA ILE A 175 18.44 -1.90 -8.74
C ILE A 175 17.71 -2.09 -10.06
N ARG A 176 17.16 -1.03 -10.66
CA ARG A 176 16.50 -1.09 -11.97
C ARG A 176 17.38 -1.74 -13.02
N THR A 177 18.61 -1.25 -13.20
CA THR A 177 19.55 -1.78 -14.20
C THR A 177 19.81 -3.27 -14.00
N ARG A 178 19.85 -3.75 -12.75
CA ARG A 178 20.00 -5.16 -12.45
C ARG A 178 18.72 -5.96 -12.74
N LEU A 179 17.55 -5.45 -12.38
CA LEU A 179 16.27 -6.13 -12.63
C LEU A 179 15.95 -6.23 -14.13
N GLU A 180 16.37 -5.26 -14.93
CA GLU A 180 16.03 -5.17 -16.37
C GLU A 180 17.02 -5.89 -17.30
N GLN A 181 18.02 -6.62 -16.76
CA GLN A 181 18.94 -7.39 -17.61
C GLN A 181 18.19 -8.49 -18.39
N SER A 182 18.52 -8.65 -19.67
CA SER A 182 17.81 -9.55 -20.59
C SER A 182 17.88 -11.02 -20.18
N ASN A 183 18.99 -11.48 -19.62
CA ASN A 183 19.16 -12.83 -19.08
C ASN A 183 18.27 -13.13 -17.85
N ARG A 184 17.55 -12.14 -17.32
CA ARG A 184 16.66 -12.25 -16.15
C ARG A 184 15.18 -12.08 -16.52
N GLU A 185 14.83 -11.99 -17.80
CA GLU A 185 13.45 -11.82 -18.25
C GLU A 185 12.52 -12.93 -17.75
N ASN A 186 12.97 -14.18 -17.85
CA ASN A 186 12.22 -15.37 -17.44
C ASN A 186 12.41 -15.73 -15.95
N LYS A 187 13.22 -14.98 -15.20
CA LYS A 187 13.43 -15.26 -13.77
C LYS A 187 12.37 -14.59 -12.92
N LEU A 188 12.13 -15.16 -11.75
CA LEU A 188 11.34 -14.53 -10.71
C LEU A 188 12.23 -13.58 -9.92
N LYS A 189 11.90 -12.29 -9.98
CA LYS A 189 12.67 -11.17 -9.48
C LYS A 189 12.16 -10.76 -8.11
N ILE A 190 12.99 -10.92 -7.08
CA ILE A 190 12.68 -10.66 -5.68
C ILE A 190 13.57 -9.52 -5.18
N VAL A 191 12.98 -8.54 -4.50
CA VAL A 191 13.71 -7.46 -3.83
C VAL A 191 13.40 -7.50 -2.34
N CYS A 192 14.42 -7.54 -1.51
CA CYS A 192 14.32 -7.63 -0.06
C CYS A 192 14.95 -6.40 0.60
N PHE A 193 14.27 -5.80 1.56
CA PHE A 193 14.83 -4.75 2.41
C PHE A 193 14.01 -4.65 3.70
N HIS A 194 14.63 -4.21 4.80
CA HIS A 194 14.02 -4.29 6.13
C HIS A 194 12.74 -3.45 6.29
N HIS A 195 12.78 -2.17 5.91
CA HIS A 195 11.63 -1.27 6.05
C HIS A 195 10.53 -1.59 5.04
N GLN A 196 9.26 -1.39 5.42
CA GLN A 196 8.11 -1.65 4.54
C GLN A 196 8.07 -0.69 3.32
N THR A 197 7.53 -1.18 2.20
CA THR A 197 7.33 -0.35 1.00
C THR A 197 6.03 0.44 1.05
N ILE A 198 4.96 -0.16 1.58
CA ILE A 198 3.62 0.42 1.67
C ILE A 198 3.06 0.25 3.09
N PRO A 199 2.05 1.04 3.52
CA PRO A 199 1.49 0.95 4.87
C PRO A 199 0.93 -0.43 5.22
N ILE A 200 1.30 -0.94 6.41
CA ILE A 200 0.90 -2.28 6.89
C ILE A 200 -0.15 -2.17 8.01
N PRO A 201 -1.27 -2.92 7.95
CA PRO A 201 -2.35 -2.84 8.95
C PRO A 201 -1.94 -3.37 10.32
N LYS A 202 -2.70 -3.01 11.35
CA LYS A 202 -2.51 -3.44 12.75
C LYS A 202 -1.17 -3.03 13.36
N THR A 203 -0.52 -2.02 12.80
CA THR A 203 0.76 -1.50 13.31
C THR A 203 0.63 -0.21 14.11
N GLY A 204 -0.62 0.27 14.31
CA GLY A 204 -0.90 1.53 14.99
C GLY A 204 -0.73 2.71 14.05
N LYS A 205 0.09 3.69 14.44
CA LYS A 205 0.44 4.84 13.59
C LYS A 205 1.42 4.40 12.50
N GLU A 206 1.07 4.69 11.25
CA GLU A 206 1.98 4.61 10.11
C GLU A 206 3.07 5.69 10.27
N ARG A 207 4.32 5.32 10.04
CA ARG A 207 5.53 6.18 10.21
C ARG A 207 6.82 5.53 9.73
N SER A 208 6.75 4.40 9.04
CA SER A 208 7.88 3.46 8.97
C SER A 208 8.16 2.91 7.58
N ALA A 209 7.36 3.27 6.56
CA ALA A 209 7.76 3.02 5.19
C ALA A 209 8.99 3.87 4.84
N ILE A 210 9.79 3.40 3.87
CA ILE A 210 10.97 4.16 3.41
C ILE A 210 10.56 5.52 2.84
N ASP A 211 11.41 6.52 3.06
CA ASP A 211 11.16 7.91 2.66
C ASP A 211 10.94 8.05 1.14
N ASP A 212 11.61 7.24 0.33
CA ASP A 212 11.53 7.21 -1.13
C ASP A 212 10.66 6.06 -1.65
N SER A 213 9.68 5.62 -0.86
CA SER A 213 8.83 4.46 -1.17
C SER A 213 8.00 4.62 -2.43
N GLY A 214 7.59 5.84 -2.79
CA GLY A 214 6.88 6.11 -4.05
C GLY A 214 7.75 5.85 -5.27
N ASP A 215 8.98 6.35 -5.26
CA ASP A 215 9.96 6.15 -6.34
C ASP A 215 10.37 4.67 -6.44
N MET A 216 10.56 4.02 -5.28
CA MET A 216 10.88 2.60 -5.21
C MET A 216 9.71 1.74 -5.75
N LEU A 217 8.47 2.03 -5.34
CA LEU A 217 7.30 1.30 -5.80
C LEU A 217 7.08 1.45 -7.30
N GLN A 218 7.19 2.67 -7.84
CA GLN A 218 7.11 2.90 -9.28
C GLN A 218 8.20 2.10 -10.03
N MET A 219 9.45 2.17 -9.56
CA MET A 219 10.56 1.45 -10.18
C MET A 219 10.34 -0.06 -10.18
N LEU A 220 9.88 -0.63 -9.05
CA LEU A 220 9.59 -2.06 -8.94
C LEU A 220 8.52 -2.54 -9.93
N LEU A 221 7.45 -1.75 -10.10
CA LEU A 221 6.38 -2.03 -11.05
C LEU A 221 6.89 -1.96 -12.50
N GLU A 222 7.64 -0.91 -12.84
CA GLU A 222 8.19 -0.71 -14.19
C GLU A 222 9.24 -1.76 -14.56
N ALA A 223 10.12 -2.12 -13.61
CA ALA A 223 11.14 -3.17 -13.79
C ALA A 223 10.56 -4.60 -13.74
N LYS A 224 9.23 -4.71 -13.59
CA LYS A 224 8.48 -5.98 -13.53
C LYS A 224 9.02 -6.90 -12.43
N ALA A 225 9.31 -6.38 -11.24
CA ALA A 225 9.59 -7.20 -10.06
C ALA A 225 8.38 -8.09 -9.74
N ASP A 226 8.60 -9.26 -9.12
CA ASP A 226 7.55 -10.23 -8.80
C ASP A 226 7.16 -10.20 -7.32
N LEU A 227 8.15 -10.03 -6.44
CA LEU A 227 7.98 -10.10 -5.00
C LEU A 227 8.89 -9.09 -4.28
N VAL A 228 8.31 -8.33 -3.36
CA VAL A 228 9.04 -7.55 -2.36
C VAL A 228 8.89 -8.22 -1.00
N ILE A 229 9.99 -8.33 -0.26
CA ILE A 229 9.99 -8.94 1.08
C ILE A 229 10.54 -7.96 2.11
N ASN A 230 9.73 -7.62 3.12
CA ASN A 230 10.04 -6.66 4.18
C ASN A 230 9.93 -7.25 5.60
N GLY A 231 10.48 -6.56 6.60
CA GLY A 231 10.43 -6.88 8.05
C GLY A 231 9.81 -5.72 8.87
N HIS A 232 10.48 -5.28 9.95
CA HIS A 232 10.28 -4.03 10.73
C HIS A 232 8.98 -3.92 11.56
N ARG A 233 7.84 -4.34 11.01
CA ARG A 233 6.53 -4.11 11.64
C ARG A 233 6.07 -5.21 12.57
N HIS A 234 6.78 -6.32 12.59
CA HIS A 234 6.50 -7.47 13.44
C HIS A 234 5.09 -8.04 13.21
N ILE A 235 4.58 -7.95 11.98
CA ILE A 235 3.33 -8.59 11.60
C ILE A 235 3.39 -9.04 10.14
N SER A 236 2.90 -10.26 9.90
CA SER A 236 2.85 -10.83 8.58
C SER A 236 1.69 -10.24 7.79
N HIS A 237 1.98 -9.71 6.61
CA HIS A 237 0.96 -9.17 5.73
C HIS A 237 1.36 -9.34 4.27
N LEU A 238 0.39 -9.59 3.40
CA LEU A 238 0.61 -9.76 1.97
C LEU A 238 -0.38 -8.86 1.24
N TYR A 239 0.16 -8.00 0.39
CA TYR A 239 -0.60 -7.26 -0.61
C TYR A 239 -0.28 -7.76 -2.02
N ASN A 240 -1.29 -7.83 -2.87
CA ASN A 240 -1.11 -7.72 -4.31
C ASN A 240 -1.19 -6.25 -4.72
N VAL A 241 -0.14 -5.75 -5.37
CA VAL A 241 -0.10 -4.43 -5.99
C VAL A 241 0.08 -4.63 -7.48
N ALA A 242 -0.92 -4.26 -8.29
CA ALA A 242 -0.90 -4.46 -9.72
C ALA A 242 -0.68 -3.14 -10.46
N SER A 243 0.27 -3.16 -11.39
CA SER A 243 0.34 -2.17 -12.47
C SER A 243 -0.69 -2.50 -13.54
N GLN A 244 -0.69 -1.72 -14.63
CA GLN A 244 -1.52 -1.99 -15.82
C GLN A 244 -1.22 -3.35 -16.48
N ASN A 245 -0.02 -3.87 -16.27
CA ASN A 245 0.51 -4.98 -17.06
C ASN A 245 0.83 -6.21 -16.22
N LYS A 246 1.01 -6.07 -14.90
CA LYS A 246 1.51 -7.16 -14.05
C LYS A 246 1.28 -6.93 -12.56
N ASP A 247 1.05 -8.03 -11.84
CA ASP A 247 1.12 -8.12 -10.38
C ASP A 247 2.54 -7.95 -9.82
N LEU A 248 2.61 -7.32 -8.66
CA LEU A 248 3.74 -7.27 -7.72
C LEU A 248 3.22 -7.66 -6.34
N PHE A 249 3.74 -8.73 -5.77
CA PHE A 249 3.41 -9.09 -4.38
C PHE A 249 4.33 -8.38 -3.41
N ILE A 250 3.78 -7.83 -2.33
CA ILE A 250 4.55 -7.22 -1.24
C ILE A 250 4.24 -7.98 0.04
N PHE A 251 5.23 -8.70 0.55
CA PHE A 251 5.13 -9.51 1.75
C PHE A 251 5.93 -8.89 2.89
N ASN A 252 5.25 -8.51 3.97
CA ASN A 252 5.88 -8.14 5.23
C ASN A 252 5.95 -9.38 6.12
N ALA A 253 7.10 -9.69 6.71
CA ALA A 253 7.27 -10.76 7.67
C ALA A 253 6.91 -10.31 9.10
N GLY A 254 6.41 -11.25 9.89
CA GLY A 254 6.30 -11.09 11.34
C GLY A 254 7.67 -11.19 12.04
N THR A 255 7.67 -11.01 13.36
CA THR A 255 8.88 -11.14 14.18
C THR A 255 9.14 -12.60 14.55
N PHE A 256 10.40 -13.02 14.51
CA PHE A 256 10.82 -14.38 14.86
C PHE A 256 10.95 -14.60 16.36
N SER A 257 11.41 -13.61 17.12
CA SER A 257 11.68 -13.76 18.55
C SER A 257 11.56 -12.46 19.37
N CYS A 258 11.09 -11.35 18.80
CA CYS A 258 10.94 -10.12 19.56
C CYS A 258 9.61 -10.05 20.30
N ASN A 259 9.66 -9.76 21.61
CA ASN A 259 8.47 -9.67 22.47
C ASN A 259 7.53 -8.51 22.08
N LYS A 260 7.99 -7.59 21.22
CA LYS A 260 7.16 -6.54 20.58
C LYS A 260 6.25 -7.13 19.49
N THR A 261 5.36 -8.04 19.88
CA THR A 261 4.39 -8.70 18.99
C THR A 261 3.25 -7.76 18.56
N ARG A 262 2.39 -8.22 17.64
CA ARG A 262 1.26 -7.44 17.10
C ARG A 262 -0.03 -8.24 17.11
N TYR A 263 -1.04 -7.70 17.78
CA TYR A 263 -2.37 -8.30 17.86
C TYR A 263 -2.32 -9.77 18.32
N ARG A 264 -2.77 -10.71 17.49
CA ARG A 264 -2.79 -12.16 17.77
C ARG A 264 -1.65 -12.91 17.05
N GLU A 265 -0.82 -12.21 16.30
CA GLU A 265 0.37 -12.79 15.69
C GLU A 265 1.52 -12.65 16.68
N LEU A 266 1.94 -13.78 17.23
CA LEU A 266 3.11 -13.87 18.10
C LEU A 266 4.37 -14.00 17.22
N PHE A 267 5.27 -14.89 17.61
CA PHE A 267 6.50 -15.20 16.91
C PHE A 267 6.22 -16.07 15.67
N THR A 268 6.73 -15.68 14.51
CA THR A 268 6.54 -16.41 13.26
C THR A 268 7.83 -16.57 12.45
N TYR A 269 7.87 -17.62 11.65
CA TYR A 269 8.81 -17.75 10.53
C TYR A 269 7.99 -18.06 9.28
N ASN A 270 8.55 -17.74 8.12
CA ASN A 270 7.81 -17.84 6.87
C ASN A 270 8.49 -18.80 5.92
N VAL A 271 7.69 -19.54 5.16
CA VAL A 271 8.17 -20.36 4.04
C VAL A 271 7.41 -19.95 2.81
N ILE A 272 8.15 -19.46 1.81
CA ILE A 272 7.63 -19.09 0.50
C ILE A 272 8.07 -20.18 -0.47
N ASP A 273 7.10 -20.95 -0.94
CA ASP A 273 7.30 -21.94 -1.99
C ASP A 273 6.93 -21.31 -3.34
N ILE A 274 7.82 -21.39 -4.32
CA ILE A 274 7.70 -20.79 -5.64
C ILE A 274 7.81 -21.90 -6.68
N GLU A 275 6.83 -21.98 -7.58
CA GLU A 275 6.82 -22.90 -8.71
C GLU A 275 6.26 -22.17 -9.92
N GLN A 276 7.12 -21.83 -10.87
CA GLN A 276 6.81 -20.93 -11.97
C GLN A 276 6.23 -19.58 -11.47
N CYS A 277 4.99 -19.27 -11.85
CA CYS A 277 4.27 -18.07 -11.43
C CYS A 277 3.44 -18.28 -10.15
N LYS A 278 3.41 -19.49 -9.58
CA LYS A 278 2.66 -19.78 -8.36
C LYS A 278 3.55 -19.56 -7.14
N ILE A 279 3.04 -18.79 -6.19
CA ILE A 279 3.72 -18.50 -4.93
C ILE A 279 2.79 -18.88 -3.77
N ASN A 280 3.27 -19.75 -2.91
CA ASN A 280 2.60 -20.21 -1.70
C ASN A 280 3.31 -19.62 -0.48
N PHE A 281 2.65 -18.69 0.19
CA PHE A 281 3.13 -18.03 1.40
C PHE A 281 2.61 -18.79 2.62
N ARG A 282 3.48 -19.37 3.43
CA ARG A 282 3.11 -20.04 4.69
C ARG A 282 3.75 -19.33 5.86
N ILE A 283 2.90 -18.79 6.74
CA ILE A 283 3.27 -18.14 7.98
C ILE A 283 3.07 -19.15 9.10
N PHE A 284 4.18 -19.60 9.69
CA PHE A 284 4.19 -20.61 10.74
C PHE A 284 4.46 -19.97 12.10
N PRO A 285 3.71 -20.38 13.13
CA PRO A 285 3.99 -19.90 14.47
C PRO A 285 5.18 -20.66 15.06
N VAL A 286 6.10 -19.92 15.67
CA VAL A 286 7.28 -20.46 16.35
C VAL A 286 6.87 -21.24 17.60
N ILE A 287 5.92 -20.71 18.37
CA ILE A 287 5.29 -21.38 19.51
C ILE A 287 3.94 -21.94 19.07
N GLU A 288 3.53 -23.10 19.61
CA GLU A 288 2.22 -23.67 19.31
C GLU A 288 1.11 -22.64 19.53
N SER A 289 0.40 -22.34 18.45
CA SER A 289 -0.76 -21.48 18.46
C SER A 289 -1.70 -21.92 17.35
N GLN A 290 -2.96 -21.49 17.44
CA GLN A 290 -3.91 -21.68 16.35
C GLN A 290 -3.61 -20.80 15.13
N TYR A 291 -2.59 -19.92 15.20
CA TYR A 291 -2.23 -19.00 14.14
C TYR A 291 -1.33 -19.69 13.11
N LYS A 292 -1.94 -20.31 12.10
CA LYS A 292 -1.25 -20.73 10.87
C LYS A 292 -1.98 -20.12 9.69
N LYS A 293 -1.25 -19.44 8.81
CA LYS A 293 -1.81 -18.81 7.62
C LYS A 293 -1.09 -19.33 6.39
N GLU A 294 -1.88 -19.74 5.40
CA GLU A 294 -1.38 -20.18 4.10
C GLU A 294 -2.13 -19.41 3.02
N ILE A 295 -1.37 -18.74 2.15
CA ILE A 295 -1.92 -17.88 1.11
C ILE A 295 -1.31 -18.32 -0.21
N ASN A 296 -2.17 -18.73 -1.14
CA ASN A 296 -1.77 -19.03 -2.51
C ASN A 296 -1.99 -17.81 -3.38
N ARG A 297 -0.99 -17.50 -4.19
CA ARG A 297 -1.04 -16.47 -5.23
C ARG A 297 -0.45 -17.04 -6.52
N GLU A 298 -0.89 -16.48 -7.63
CA GLU A 298 -0.33 -16.74 -8.94
C GLU A 298 -0.13 -15.38 -9.59
N ILE A 299 1.10 -15.08 -10.03
CA ILE A 299 1.45 -13.82 -10.67
C ILE A 299 0.63 -13.72 -11.96
N GLN A 300 -0.20 -12.68 -12.05
CA GLN A 300 -0.95 -12.39 -13.26
C GLN A 300 -0.25 -11.33 -14.11
N TYR A 301 -0.33 -11.52 -15.41
CA TYR A 301 0.02 -10.51 -16.41
C TYR A 301 -1.27 -10.04 -17.05
N TYR A 302 -1.41 -8.73 -17.16
CA TYR A 302 -2.62 -8.10 -17.66
C TYR A 302 -2.36 -7.56 -19.06
N LEU A 303 -3.28 -7.87 -19.96
CA LEU A 303 -3.48 -7.17 -21.22
C LEU A 303 -4.92 -6.66 -21.22
N PRO A 304 -5.18 -5.52 -20.54
CA PRO A 304 -6.48 -4.89 -20.63
C PRO A 304 -6.81 -4.64 -22.10
N ARG A 305 -8.01 -5.01 -22.52
CA ARG A 305 -8.44 -4.80 -23.91
C ARG A 305 -8.42 -3.30 -24.24
N ASN A 306 -8.38 -3.00 -25.54
CA ASN A 306 -8.70 -1.65 -25.99
C ASN A 306 -10.20 -1.40 -25.87
N LYS A 307 -10.55 -0.14 -25.60
CA LYS A 307 -11.90 0.38 -25.79
C LYS A 307 -12.25 0.37 -27.28
N GLU A 308 -13.45 -0.04 -27.64
CA GLU A 308 -13.94 0.10 -29.02
C GLU A 308 -14.28 1.58 -29.32
N PRO A 309 -14.08 2.09 -30.55
CA PRO A 309 -14.19 3.52 -30.86
C PRO A 309 -15.52 4.19 -30.43
N GLU A 310 -16.62 3.45 -30.48
CA GLU A 310 -17.97 3.93 -30.17
C GLU A 310 -18.47 3.48 -28.78
N GLU A 311 -17.66 2.72 -28.05
CA GLU A 311 -18.04 2.19 -26.74
C GLU A 311 -18.16 3.32 -25.72
N LYS A 312 -19.32 3.38 -25.05
CA LYS A 312 -19.55 4.34 -23.97
C LYS A 312 -19.20 3.73 -22.63
N PRO A 313 -18.58 4.50 -21.72
CA PRO A 313 -18.37 4.05 -20.36
C PRO A 313 -19.74 3.81 -19.69
N PHE A 314 -19.81 2.78 -18.85
CA PHE A 314 -20.94 2.55 -17.95
C PHE A 314 -21.09 3.73 -17.01
N CYS A 315 -19.99 4.18 -16.40
CA CYS A 315 -19.93 5.43 -15.67
C CYS A 315 -18.63 6.21 -15.88
N LYS A 316 -18.74 7.54 -15.88
CA LYS A 316 -17.62 8.47 -16.03
C LYS A 316 -17.51 9.37 -14.81
N ILE A 317 -16.32 9.39 -14.20
CA ILE A 317 -16.02 10.18 -13.01
C ILE A 317 -14.89 11.16 -13.33
N ILE A 318 -15.01 12.40 -12.86
CA ILE A 318 -13.91 13.38 -12.92
C ILE A 318 -13.31 13.54 -11.53
N GLN A 319 -11.99 13.43 -11.42
CA GLN A 319 -11.24 13.72 -10.20
C GLN A 319 -10.45 15.02 -10.38
N LEU A 320 -10.56 15.92 -9.39
CA LEU A 320 -9.69 17.08 -9.27
C LEU A 320 -9.42 17.42 -7.79
N SER A 321 -8.45 18.27 -7.52
CA SER A 321 -8.08 18.72 -6.18
C SER A 321 -7.27 20.03 -6.23
N ASN A 322 -6.96 20.57 -5.05
CA ASN A 322 -6.04 21.70 -4.89
C ASN A 322 -6.42 22.91 -5.76
N THR A 323 -7.70 23.25 -5.81
CA THR A 323 -8.16 24.49 -6.46
C THR A 323 -7.59 25.72 -5.76
N LEU A 324 -7.39 25.64 -4.43
CA LEU A 324 -6.80 26.70 -3.60
C LEU A 324 -7.38 28.08 -3.89
N ILE A 325 -8.70 28.16 -3.89
CA ILE A 325 -9.47 29.36 -4.20
C ILE A 325 -9.13 30.47 -3.21
N SER A 326 -8.85 31.65 -3.76
CA SER A 326 -8.54 32.85 -3.01
C SER A 326 -9.51 33.97 -3.35
N LYS A 327 -9.53 35.03 -2.53
CA LYS A 327 -10.33 36.24 -2.80
C LYS A 327 -10.07 36.86 -4.18
N LYS A 328 -8.90 36.62 -4.79
CA LYS A 328 -8.55 37.16 -6.11
C LYS A 328 -9.35 36.49 -7.24
N ASP A 329 -9.80 35.26 -7.03
CA ASP A 329 -10.50 34.44 -8.02
C ASP A 329 -11.96 34.88 -8.23
N LYS A 330 -12.46 35.80 -7.39
CA LYS A 330 -13.77 36.45 -7.58
C LYS A 330 -13.79 37.45 -8.74
N LYS A 331 -12.68 38.17 -8.98
CA LYS A 331 -12.65 39.35 -9.86
C LYS A 331 -12.09 39.07 -11.26
N LYS A 332 -11.67 37.84 -11.55
CA LYS A 332 -11.02 37.45 -12.81
C LYS A 332 -11.45 36.05 -13.19
N ILE A 333 -11.41 35.75 -14.49
CA ILE A 333 -11.45 34.38 -14.97
C ILE A 333 -10.24 33.67 -14.37
N SER A 334 -10.53 32.67 -13.56
CA SER A 334 -9.60 31.90 -12.76
C SER A 334 -9.37 30.53 -13.41
N ARG A 335 -8.42 29.78 -12.86
CA ARG A 335 -8.09 28.43 -13.34
C ARG A 335 -9.27 27.47 -13.22
N ILE A 336 -10.03 27.59 -12.13
CA ILE A 336 -11.20 26.77 -11.89
C ILE A 336 -12.31 27.07 -12.90
N ASP A 337 -12.45 28.31 -13.37
CA ASP A 337 -13.41 28.66 -14.43
C ASP A 337 -13.09 27.89 -15.72
N HIS A 338 -11.84 27.92 -16.18
CA HIS A 338 -11.41 27.16 -17.36
C HIS A 338 -11.55 25.64 -17.19
N CYS A 339 -11.28 25.14 -15.99
CA CYS A 339 -11.48 23.72 -15.66
C CYS A 339 -12.96 23.35 -15.79
N ILE A 340 -13.87 24.12 -15.17
CA ILE A 340 -15.32 23.91 -15.22
C ILE A 340 -15.84 24.03 -16.65
N GLU A 341 -15.41 25.03 -17.42
CA GLU A 341 -15.76 25.16 -18.84
C GLU A 341 -15.34 23.95 -19.66
N THR A 342 -14.18 23.36 -19.34
CA THR A 342 -13.67 22.15 -20.01
C THR A 342 -14.49 20.93 -19.60
N ILE A 343 -14.74 20.74 -18.30
CA ILE A 343 -15.56 19.64 -17.77
C ILE A 343 -16.98 19.69 -18.34
N ASN A 344 -17.59 20.88 -18.42
CA ASN A 344 -18.93 21.09 -18.96
C ASN A 344 -19.08 20.79 -20.46
N LYS A 345 -17.97 20.61 -21.19
CA LYS A 345 -17.96 20.17 -22.60
C LYS A 345 -17.85 18.65 -22.74
N ILE A 346 -17.49 17.94 -21.67
CA ILE A 346 -17.42 16.48 -21.65
C ILE A 346 -18.85 15.95 -21.45
N SER A 347 -19.25 15.03 -22.30
CA SER A 347 -20.56 14.38 -22.23
C SER A 347 -20.56 13.22 -21.23
N ASP A 348 -21.76 12.87 -20.76
CA ASP A 348 -22.01 11.63 -20.01
C ASP A 348 -21.21 11.50 -18.69
N ILE A 349 -20.87 12.60 -18.00
CA ILE A 349 -20.26 12.57 -16.65
C ILE A 349 -21.32 12.25 -15.59
N ASP A 350 -21.08 11.20 -14.78
CA ASP A 350 -21.97 10.82 -13.68
C ASP A 350 -21.64 11.54 -12.37
N LEU A 351 -20.37 11.90 -12.14
CA LEU A 351 -19.92 12.60 -10.92
C LEU A 351 -18.59 13.33 -11.10
N VAL A 352 -18.50 14.54 -10.55
CA VAL A 352 -17.23 15.25 -10.32
C VAL A 352 -16.85 15.16 -8.83
N VAL A 353 -15.64 14.71 -8.52
CA VAL A 353 -15.11 14.59 -7.16
C VAL A 353 -13.96 15.57 -6.99
N HIS A 354 -14.11 16.51 -6.06
CA HIS A 354 -13.02 17.37 -5.61
C HIS A 354 -12.41 16.82 -4.31
N ASN A 355 -11.16 16.39 -4.40
CA ASN A 355 -10.42 15.69 -3.35
C ASN A 355 -9.54 16.62 -2.51
N GLY A 356 -10.12 17.64 -1.88
CA GLY A 356 -9.40 18.43 -0.88
C GLY A 356 -8.71 19.68 -1.40
N ASN A 357 -8.45 20.58 -0.45
CA ASN A 357 -7.84 21.88 -0.63
C ASN A 357 -8.63 22.75 -1.61
N LEU A 358 -9.91 22.95 -1.30
CA LEU A 358 -10.81 23.79 -2.08
C LEU A 358 -10.34 25.24 -2.03
N THR A 359 -10.10 25.74 -0.82
CA THR A 359 -9.73 27.12 -0.50
C THR A 359 -8.24 27.24 -0.23
N LYS A 360 -7.69 28.44 -0.35
CA LYS A 360 -6.28 28.69 -0.06
C LYS A 360 -6.01 28.78 1.44
N ASN A 361 -6.90 29.45 2.16
CA ASN A 361 -6.70 29.80 3.58
C ASN A 361 -7.91 29.44 4.46
N GLY A 362 -8.99 28.90 3.90
CA GLY A 362 -10.18 28.54 4.68
C GLY A 362 -11.05 29.72 5.10
N TYR A 363 -10.91 30.91 4.48
CA TYR A 363 -11.77 32.04 4.80
C TYR A 363 -13.20 31.85 4.28
N GLU A 364 -14.20 32.36 5.00
CA GLU A 364 -15.61 32.31 4.60
C GLU A 364 -15.84 32.80 3.15
N GLU A 365 -15.23 33.93 2.78
CA GLU A 365 -15.33 34.47 1.42
C GLU A 365 -14.75 33.50 0.37
N GLU A 366 -13.69 32.75 0.69
CA GLU A 366 -13.10 31.76 -0.23
C GLU A 366 -14.02 30.55 -0.41
N ILE A 367 -14.69 30.12 0.67
CA ILE A 367 -15.72 29.07 0.63
C ILE A 367 -16.90 29.49 -0.25
N LEU A 368 -17.40 30.72 -0.09
CA LEU A 368 -18.49 31.26 -0.89
C LEU A 368 -18.13 31.35 -2.38
N ILE A 369 -16.92 31.81 -2.71
CA ILE A 369 -16.42 31.81 -4.09
C ILE A 369 -16.35 30.37 -4.61
N GLY A 370 -15.81 29.43 -3.82
CA GLY A 370 -15.75 28.02 -4.21
C GLY A 370 -17.12 27.44 -4.52
N LYS A 371 -18.11 27.70 -3.67
CA LYS A 371 -19.50 27.32 -3.92
C LYS A 371 -20.02 27.88 -5.26
N GLU A 372 -19.92 29.20 -5.45
CA GLU A 372 -20.38 29.89 -6.66
C GLU A 372 -19.73 29.33 -7.94
N LYS A 373 -18.45 28.94 -7.88
CA LYS A 373 -17.76 28.30 -9.00
C LYS A 373 -18.33 26.91 -9.25
N PHE A 374 -18.38 26.04 -8.25
CA PHE A 374 -18.83 24.65 -8.44
C PHE A 374 -20.31 24.54 -8.83
N GLU A 375 -21.17 25.49 -8.44
CA GLU A 375 -22.56 25.57 -8.89
C GLU A 375 -22.71 25.77 -10.42
N GLN A 376 -21.63 26.13 -11.13
CA GLN A 376 -21.61 26.23 -12.60
C GLN A 376 -21.40 24.88 -13.30
N LEU A 377 -21.07 23.81 -12.56
CA LEU A 377 -21.03 22.46 -13.12
C LEU A 377 -22.44 22.00 -13.51
N LYS A 378 -22.59 21.45 -14.70
CA LYS A 378 -23.88 20.95 -15.23
C LYS A 378 -24.25 19.54 -14.74
N MET A 379 -23.38 18.93 -13.95
CA MET A 379 -23.45 17.56 -13.47
C MET A 379 -23.26 17.51 -11.95
N PRO A 380 -23.67 16.42 -11.29
CA PRO A 380 -23.48 16.24 -9.86
C PRO A 380 -22.00 16.30 -9.47
N TYR A 381 -21.73 16.89 -8.29
CA TYR A 381 -20.39 16.96 -7.74
C TYR A 381 -20.40 16.74 -6.22
N ILE A 382 -19.26 16.31 -5.68
CA ILE A 382 -18.97 16.32 -4.25
C ILE A 382 -17.61 17.00 -4.03
N ILE A 383 -17.50 17.72 -2.92
CA ILE A 383 -16.26 18.39 -2.52
C ILE A 383 -15.89 17.88 -1.13
N ILE A 384 -14.65 17.43 -0.99
CA ILE A 384 -14.11 16.89 0.26
C ILE A 384 -13.12 17.92 0.81
N PRO A 385 -13.14 18.23 2.11
CA PRO A 385 -12.19 19.18 2.69
C PRO A 385 -10.76 18.62 2.71
N GLY A 386 -9.78 19.46 2.39
CA GLY A 386 -8.36 19.17 2.59
C GLY A 386 -7.76 19.90 3.78
N TYR A 387 -6.44 19.91 3.87
CA TYR A 387 -5.72 20.60 4.94
C TYR A 387 -6.08 22.09 5.02
N SER A 388 -6.08 22.79 3.88
CA SER A 388 -6.35 24.25 3.86
C SER A 388 -7.79 24.58 4.27
N ASP A 389 -8.70 23.62 4.17
CA ASP A 389 -10.13 23.77 4.49
C ASP A 389 -10.48 23.38 5.94
N SER A 390 -9.47 23.04 6.76
CA SER A 390 -9.69 22.41 8.08
C SER A 390 -9.26 23.27 9.28
N HIS A 391 -8.90 24.53 9.06
CA HIS A 391 -8.53 25.46 10.14
C HIS A 391 -9.80 26.00 10.81
N PRO A 392 -9.85 26.22 12.13
CA PRO A 392 -10.99 26.93 12.74
C PRO A 392 -11.03 28.41 12.29
N PRO A 393 -12.21 28.98 11.97
CA PRO A 393 -13.55 28.40 11.99
C PRO A 393 -14.06 27.87 10.62
N THR A 394 -13.17 27.50 9.70
CA THR A 394 -13.52 27.07 8.32
C THR A 394 -14.55 25.94 8.26
N TRP A 395 -14.54 25.02 9.22
CA TRP A 395 -15.48 23.90 9.30
C TRP A 395 -16.95 24.31 9.48
N ASP A 396 -17.21 25.50 10.00
CA ASP A 396 -18.55 26.02 10.29
C ASP A 396 -19.08 26.59 8.98
N TYR A 397 -18.28 27.44 8.33
CA TYR A 397 -18.54 27.93 6.98
C TYR A 397 -18.72 26.78 5.97
N TRP A 398 -17.91 25.73 6.07
CA TRP A 398 -18.02 24.57 5.20
C TRP A 398 -19.41 23.92 5.35
N GLN A 399 -19.84 23.68 6.58
CA GLN A 399 -21.14 23.05 6.85
C GLN A 399 -22.31 23.95 6.46
N ASP A 400 -22.19 25.26 6.70
CA ASP A 400 -23.23 26.24 6.39
C ASP A 400 -23.41 26.42 4.87
N TYR A 401 -22.32 26.36 4.09
CA TYR A 401 -22.35 26.73 2.67
C TYR A 401 -22.18 25.58 1.69
N LEU A 402 -21.35 24.57 1.99
CA LEU A 402 -21.01 23.44 1.11
C LEU A 402 -21.64 22.12 1.55
N GLY A 403 -21.97 21.96 2.83
CA GLY A 403 -22.64 20.78 3.38
C GLY A 403 -21.73 19.89 4.24
N PRO A 404 -22.00 18.57 4.33
CA PRO A 404 -21.30 17.70 5.29
C PRO A 404 -19.79 17.56 4.96
N LEU A 405 -18.97 17.44 6.01
CA LEU A 405 -17.53 17.16 5.89
C LEU A 405 -17.23 15.77 5.30
N ASP A 406 -18.15 14.82 5.48
CA ASP A 406 -18.08 13.46 4.92
C ASP A 406 -19.19 13.28 3.84
N PRO A 407 -19.10 13.94 2.68
CA PRO A 407 -20.16 13.95 1.68
C PRO A 407 -20.34 12.55 1.04
N SER A 408 -21.56 12.24 0.64
CA SER A 408 -21.88 11.00 -0.06
C SER A 408 -22.78 11.27 -1.26
N TYR A 409 -22.54 10.56 -2.35
CA TYR A 409 -23.36 10.61 -3.56
C TYR A 409 -23.81 9.19 -3.94
N LYS A 410 -25.04 9.07 -4.41
CA LYS A 410 -25.59 7.80 -4.89
C LYS A 410 -26.58 8.05 -6.01
N ASN A 411 -26.44 7.31 -7.10
CA ASN A 411 -27.44 7.21 -8.15
C ASN A 411 -27.64 5.72 -8.52
N ASP A 412 -28.21 5.44 -9.69
CA ASP A 412 -28.46 4.08 -10.13
C ASP A 412 -27.19 3.30 -10.45
N LYS A 413 -26.09 3.96 -10.81
CA LYS A 413 -24.82 3.34 -11.23
C LYS A 413 -23.73 3.34 -10.18
N ILE A 414 -23.66 4.40 -9.36
CA ILE A 414 -22.53 4.64 -8.45
C ILE A 414 -22.98 4.90 -7.02
N PHE A 415 -22.16 4.46 -6.07
CA PHE A 415 -22.17 4.91 -4.69
C PHE A 415 -20.77 5.45 -4.37
N PHE A 416 -20.69 6.71 -3.95
CA PHE A 416 -19.44 7.39 -3.70
C PHE A 416 -19.44 8.02 -2.30
N GLN A 417 -18.42 7.73 -1.48
CA GLN A 417 -18.27 8.31 -0.14
C GLN A 417 -16.96 9.08 -0.04
N GLY A 418 -17.07 10.40 0.13
CA GLY A 418 -15.99 11.24 0.61
C GLY A 418 -15.88 11.16 2.13
N ILE A 419 -14.66 11.07 2.66
CA ILE A 419 -14.39 11.16 4.10
C ILE A 419 -13.36 12.26 4.34
N ASN A 420 -13.71 13.19 5.23
CA ASN A 420 -12.77 14.15 5.76
C ASN A 420 -11.69 13.40 6.56
N SER A 421 -10.52 13.31 5.94
CA SER A 421 -9.29 12.78 6.54
C SER A 421 -8.47 13.82 7.28
N SER A 422 -8.80 15.10 7.16
CA SER A 422 -8.03 16.21 7.71
C SER A 422 -8.34 16.42 9.19
N THR A 423 -7.32 16.85 9.93
CA THR A 423 -7.46 17.17 11.35
C THR A 423 -7.19 18.66 11.57
N SER A 424 -7.81 19.23 12.61
CA SER A 424 -7.72 20.67 12.89
C SER A 424 -6.27 21.08 13.07
N ASP A 425 -5.86 22.12 12.34
CA ASP A 425 -4.53 22.74 12.41
C ASP A 425 -3.35 21.75 12.25
N SER A 426 -3.56 20.67 11.49
CA SER A 426 -2.50 19.69 11.21
C SER A 426 -2.54 19.18 9.79
N THR A 427 -1.36 19.14 9.17
CA THR A 427 -1.13 18.45 7.88
C THR A 427 -1.19 16.93 8.01
N ILE A 428 -1.36 16.43 9.23
CA ILE A 428 -1.48 15.01 9.54
C ILE A 428 -2.96 14.64 9.54
N GLY A 429 -3.32 13.70 8.68
CA GLY A 429 -4.64 13.12 8.57
C GLY A 429 -4.91 11.94 9.49
N PHE A 430 -6.21 11.70 9.69
CA PHE A 430 -6.77 10.57 10.41
C PHE A 430 -8.23 10.33 9.96
N ILE A 431 -8.60 9.07 9.65
CA ILE A 431 -9.99 8.72 9.28
C ILE A 431 -10.73 8.11 10.47
N GLY A 432 -10.10 7.16 11.15
CA GLY A 432 -10.64 6.47 12.31
C GLY A 432 -11.52 5.27 11.98
N ARG A 433 -11.38 4.24 12.83
CA ARG A 433 -12.01 2.92 12.65
C ARG A 433 -13.54 2.95 12.61
N LYS A 434 -14.18 3.89 13.32
CA LYS A 434 -15.65 4.00 13.35
C LYS A 434 -16.18 4.45 11.98
N LYS A 435 -15.59 5.50 11.39
CA LYS A 435 -15.98 5.99 10.05
C LYS A 435 -15.76 4.90 9.00
N LEU A 436 -14.60 4.25 9.05
CA LEU A 436 -14.24 3.16 8.15
C LEU A 436 -15.20 1.97 8.24
N ARG A 437 -15.54 1.51 9.46
CA ARG A 437 -16.53 0.43 9.64
C ARG A 437 -17.90 0.79 9.04
N LEU A 438 -18.39 2.01 9.30
CA LEU A 438 -19.67 2.46 8.76
C LEU A 438 -19.66 2.56 7.24
N LEU A 439 -18.53 2.98 6.63
CA LEU A 439 -18.34 2.95 5.19
C LEU A 439 -18.43 1.51 4.65
N ILE A 440 -17.68 0.57 5.21
CA ILE A 440 -17.69 -0.82 4.73
C ILE A 440 -19.10 -1.43 4.86
N GLU A 441 -19.81 -1.16 5.96
CA GLU A 441 -21.21 -1.61 6.12
C GLU A 441 -22.17 -1.05 5.06
N LYS A 442 -21.94 0.17 4.55
CA LYS A 442 -22.72 0.74 3.45
C LYS A 442 -22.33 0.11 2.12
N VAL A 443 -21.03 -0.02 1.83
CA VAL A 443 -20.48 -0.59 0.59
C VAL A 443 -21.02 -2.01 0.39
N LEU A 444 -20.95 -2.86 1.40
CA LEU A 444 -21.44 -4.24 1.34
C LEU A 444 -22.94 -4.38 1.04
N ARG A 445 -23.75 -3.31 1.16
CA ARG A 445 -25.18 -3.33 0.83
C ARG A 445 -25.48 -2.93 -0.61
N VAL A 446 -24.54 -2.30 -1.31
CA VAL A 446 -24.78 -1.66 -2.62
C VAL A 446 -23.80 -2.09 -3.71
N SER A 447 -22.68 -2.69 -3.32
CA SER A 447 -21.59 -3.16 -4.20
C SER A 447 -22.03 -4.12 -5.29
N GLN A 448 -23.07 -4.92 -5.08
CA GLN A 448 -23.60 -5.86 -6.07
C GLN A 448 -24.28 -5.19 -7.27
N GLU A 449 -24.65 -3.92 -7.15
CA GLU A 449 -25.40 -3.19 -8.18
C GLU A 449 -24.74 -1.87 -8.58
N LYS A 450 -23.73 -1.41 -7.82
CA LYS A 450 -23.13 -0.08 -7.99
C LYS A 450 -21.62 -0.13 -7.91
N VAL A 451 -21.00 0.68 -8.75
CA VAL A 451 -19.58 1.00 -8.60
C VAL A 451 -19.39 1.78 -7.30
N CYS A 452 -18.58 1.23 -6.41
CA CYS A 452 -18.33 1.77 -5.07
C CYS A 452 -17.03 2.57 -5.03
N GLY A 453 -17.16 3.88 -4.90
CA GLY A 453 -16.04 4.81 -4.80
C GLY A 453 -15.82 5.33 -3.38
N PHE A 454 -14.55 5.54 -3.04
CA PHE A 454 -14.10 6.21 -1.83
C PHE A 454 -13.19 7.37 -2.20
N ALA A 455 -13.26 8.48 -1.47
CA ALA A 455 -12.31 9.56 -1.60
C ALA A 455 -11.91 10.17 -0.26
N CYS A 456 -10.64 10.54 -0.16
CA CYS A 456 -10.11 11.41 0.88
C CYS A 456 -9.05 12.34 0.30
N PHE A 457 -8.57 13.28 1.10
CA PHE A 457 -7.49 14.18 0.69
C PHE A 457 -6.12 13.48 0.77
N HIS A 458 -5.80 12.90 1.94
CA HIS A 458 -4.50 12.30 2.20
C HIS A 458 -4.26 11.00 1.42
N SER A 459 -3.01 10.77 1.01
CA SER A 459 -2.60 9.51 0.36
C SER A 459 -2.71 8.29 1.27
N LEU A 460 -3.10 7.18 0.67
CA LEU A 460 -3.10 5.85 1.32
C LEU A 460 -1.85 5.03 0.97
N ILE A 461 -1.18 5.40 -0.12
CA ILE A 461 -0.01 4.72 -0.66
C ILE A 461 1.08 5.75 -0.98
N PRO A 462 2.35 5.36 -0.95
CA PRO A 462 3.43 6.22 -1.41
C PRO A 462 3.28 6.59 -2.88
N THR A 463 3.55 7.84 -3.18
CA THR A 463 3.47 8.41 -4.53
C THR A 463 4.86 8.85 -4.98
N PRO A 464 5.28 8.56 -6.22
CA PRO A 464 6.61 8.93 -6.72
C PRO A 464 6.82 10.45 -6.75
N LEU A 465 8.10 10.84 -6.88
CA LEU A 465 8.55 12.24 -6.88
C LEU A 465 8.21 12.98 -5.57
N SER A 466 8.04 12.24 -4.48
CA SER A 466 7.74 12.79 -3.17
C SER A 466 8.42 11.99 -2.06
N ILE A 467 8.63 12.67 -0.93
CA ILE A 467 9.08 12.01 0.29
C ILE A 467 7.84 11.52 1.02
N TRP A 468 7.78 10.22 1.28
CA TRP A 468 6.76 9.62 2.11
C TRP A 468 6.97 9.99 3.58
N ARG A 469 6.41 11.14 3.97
CA ARG A 469 6.26 11.53 5.37
C ARG A 469 4.82 11.25 5.71
N THR A 470 4.55 10.22 6.52
CA THR A 470 3.19 9.74 6.75
C THR A 470 2.21 10.88 7.01
N GLU A 471 1.37 11.13 6.00
CA GLU A 471 0.37 12.18 6.09
C GLU A 471 -0.89 11.59 6.73
N LEU A 472 -1.34 10.39 6.33
CA LEU A 472 -2.44 9.69 6.99
C LEU A 472 -1.94 8.70 8.05
N THR A 473 -2.18 8.99 9.33
CA THR A 473 -1.60 8.21 10.44
C THR A 473 -2.14 6.80 10.59
N ASP A 474 -3.38 6.55 10.17
CA ASP A 474 -4.01 5.23 10.20
C ASP A 474 -4.03 4.56 8.81
N ALA A 475 -3.18 5.00 7.88
CA ALA A 475 -3.12 4.52 6.50
C ALA A 475 -3.03 2.99 6.38
N GLY A 476 -2.29 2.30 7.27
CA GLY A 476 -2.21 0.84 7.24
C GLY A 476 -3.56 0.15 7.44
N ASP A 477 -4.35 0.58 8.43
CA ASP A 477 -5.68 0.02 8.70
C ASP A 477 -6.69 0.47 7.62
N VAL A 478 -6.57 1.71 7.12
CA VAL A 478 -7.43 2.26 6.08
C VAL A 478 -7.21 1.53 4.75
N LEU A 479 -5.97 1.50 4.25
CA LEU A 479 -5.62 0.82 3.00
C LEU A 479 -6.09 -0.64 3.01
N SER A 480 -5.78 -1.37 4.08
CA SER A 480 -6.14 -2.77 4.19
C SER A 480 -7.66 -2.99 4.14
N GLN A 481 -8.44 -2.19 4.87
CA GLN A 481 -9.89 -2.36 4.88
C GLN A 481 -10.53 -1.94 3.56
N LEU A 482 -10.06 -0.86 2.92
CA LEU A 482 -10.63 -0.45 1.64
C LEU A 482 -10.28 -1.46 0.53
N ALA A 483 -9.00 -1.82 0.40
CA ALA A 483 -8.49 -2.71 -0.65
C ALA A 483 -9.04 -4.15 -0.57
N LEU A 484 -9.30 -4.64 0.64
CA LEU A 484 -9.89 -5.98 0.86
C LEU A 484 -11.42 -5.98 0.91
N SER A 485 -12.06 -4.81 0.83
CA SER A 485 -13.51 -4.69 0.72
C SER A 485 -13.94 -4.61 -0.75
N GLN A 486 -15.24 -4.46 -0.99
CA GLN A 486 -15.83 -4.29 -2.31
C GLN A 486 -15.82 -2.81 -2.74
N ILE A 487 -14.71 -2.11 -2.52
CA ILE A 487 -14.50 -0.74 -3.01
C ILE A 487 -13.72 -0.85 -4.30
N ASP A 488 -14.28 -0.28 -5.37
CA ASP A 488 -13.76 -0.39 -6.72
C ASP A 488 -12.70 0.68 -7.00
N LEU A 489 -12.96 1.91 -6.54
CA LEU A 489 -12.17 3.09 -6.84
C LEU A 489 -11.88 3.90 -5.57
N ILE A 490 -10.60 4.24 -5.37
CA ILE A 490 -10.11 5.05 -4.26
C ILE A 490 -9.43 6.29 -4.86
N LEU A 491 -9.93 7.47 -4.52
CA LEU A 491 -9.36 8.74 -4.97
C LEU A 491 -8.66 9.46 -3.81
N ASN A 492 -7.42 9.88 -4.03
CA ASN A 492 -6.67 10.74 -3.12
C ASN A 492 -5.87 11.79 -3.91
N SER A 493 -5.22 12.73 -3.22
CA SER A 493 -4.65 13.89 -3.92
C SER A 493 -3.31 14.41 -3.42
N THR A 494 -2.72 13.79 -2.40
CA THR A 494 -1.44 14.24 -1.85
C THR A 494 -0.38 13.17 -2.04
N PRO A 495 0.82 13.53 -2.52
CA PRO A 495 1.19 14.77 -3.21
C PRO A 495 0.48 14.90 -4.58
N SER A 496 0.51 16.09 -5.17
CA SER A 496 -0.14 16.43 -6.44
C SER A 496 0.49 15.81 -7.72
N VAL A 497 0.82 14.51 -7.71
CA VAL A 497 1.45 13.79 -8.82
C VAL A 497 0.53 12.66 -9.28
N SER A 498 0.26 12.57 -10.57
CA SER A 498 -0.56 11.48 -11.12
C SER A 498 0.13 10.14 -10.95
N PHE A 499 -0.43 9.27 -10.12
CA PHE A 499 0.07 7.92 -9.88
C PHE A 499 -1.09 6.97 -9.58
N ASN A 500 -1.17 5.90 -10.36
CA ASN A 500 -2.30 4.99 -10.34
C ASN A 500 -1.80 3.56 -10.29
N LEU A 501 -2.44 2.74 -9.47
CA LEU A 501 -2.19 1.32 -9.36
C LEU A 501 -3.37 0.65 -8.67
N LYS A 502 -3.43 -0.67 -8.73
CA LYS A 502 -4.44 -1.46 -8.03
C LYS A 502 -3.82 -2.11 -6.79
N VAL A 503 -4.48 -2.01 -5.65
CA VAL A 503 -4.13 -2.77 -4.43
C VAL A 503 -5.27 -3.72 -4.13
N GLU A 504 -4.98 -5.02 -4.14
CA GLU A 504 -5.97 -6.10 -4.03
C GLU A 504 -7.11 -5.91 -5.05
N ASN A 505 -8.30 -5.49 -4.63
CA ASN A 505 -9.43 -5.29 -5.52
C ASN A 505 -9.64 -3.83 -5.95
N SER A 506 -9.06 -2.86 -5.24
CA SER A 506 -9.34 -1.44 -5.44
C SER A 506 -8.31 -0.78 -6.35
N LEU A 507 -8.79 -0.07 -7.37
CA LEU A 507 -7.98 0.86 -8.14
C LEU A 507 -7.79 2.15 -7.33
N ILE A 508 -6.54 2.54 -7.11
CA ILE A 508 -6.18 3.81 -6.46
C ILE A 508 -5.77 4.80 -7.55
N SER A 509 -6.38 5.97 -7.52
CA SER A 509 -5.99 7.11 -8.36
C SER A 509 -5.60 8.31 -7.51
N ASN A 510 -4.33 8.66 -7.58
CA ASN A 510 -3.80 9.91 -7.03
C ASN A 510 -3.61 10.91 -8.17
N GLY A 511 -4.10 12.15 -8.02
CA GLY A 511 -3.84 13.23 -8.98
C GLY A 511 -4.98 14.23 -9.14
N GLY A 512 -5.03 14.89 -10.30
CA GLY A 512 -6.02 15.91 -10.64
C GLY A 512 -5.74 17.29 -10.03
N ASN A 513 -4.48 17.68 -9.95
CA ASN A 513 -4.07 18.90 -9.26
C ASN A 513 -4.26 20.16 -10.12
N LEU A 514 -5.08 21.10 -9.63
CA LEU A 514 -5.30 22.39 -10.29
C LEU A 514 -4.33 23.50 -9.84
N GLN A 515 -3.48 23.23 -8.86
CA GLN A 515 -2.45 24.17 -8.46
C GLN A 515 -1.22 24.06 -9.36
N LYS A 516 -0.94 25.11 -10.14
CA LYS A 516 0.35 25.21 -10.84
C LYS A 516 1.49 25.24 -9.85
N ASN A 517 2.38 24.25 -9.94
CA ASN A 517 3.59 24.18 -9.15
C ASN A 517 4.75 23.69 -10.03
N HIS A 518 5.44 22.62 -9.65
CA HIS A 518 6.41 21.94 -10.50
C HIS A 518 5.75 21.13 -11.63
N PHE A 519 4.42 20.93 -11.56
CA PHE A 519 3.59 20.24 -12.55
C PHE A 519 2.52 21.19 -13.10
N ASP A 520 2.04 20.86 -14.31
CA ASP A 520 0.93 21.55 -14.97
C ASP A 520 -0.40 21.31 -14.24
N GLU A 521 -1.35 22.22 -14.44
CA GLU A 521 -2.71 22.05 -13.95
C GLU A 521 -3.45 20.94 -14.72
N THR A 522 -3.95 19.93 -14.02
CA THR A 522 -4.64 18.78 -14.62
C THR A 522 -5.89 18.35 -13.85
N PHE A 523 -6.80 17.64 -14.52
CA PHE A 523 -7.85 16.82 -13.90
C PHE A 523 -7.84 15.42 -14.52
N ILE A 524 -8.34 14.42 -13.81
CA ILE A 524 -8.37 13.03 -14.28
C ILE A 524 -9.81 12.67 -14.67
N GLU A 525 -9.98 12.15 -15.88
CA GLU A 525 -11.19 11.52 -16.39
C GLU A 525 -11.06 10.00 -16.20
N ILE A 526 -12.03 9.39 -15.50
CA ILE A 526 -12.02 7.98 -15.13
C ILE A 526 -13.25 7.33 -15.77
N ASP A 527 -12.99 6.52 -16.79
CA ASP A 527 -14.01 5.83 -17.56
C ASP A 527 -14.08 4.38 -17.11
N ILE A 528 -15.22 3.96 -16.58
CA ILE A 528 -15.46 2.59 -16.11
C ILE A 528 -16.50 1.94 -17.01
N TYR A 529 -16.19 0.76 -17.54
CA TYR A 529 -17.05 -0.02 -18.44
C TYR A 529 -17.73 -1.17 -17.70
N GLU A 530 -18.83 -1.70 -18.25
CA GLU A 530 -19.66 -2.74 -17.60
C GLU A 530 -18.91 -4.05 -17.31
N ASP A 531 -17.84 -4.29 -18.04
CA ASP A 531 -17.00 -5.47 -17.93
C ASP A 531 -15.86 -5.30 -16.91
N GLY A 532 -15.76 -4.12 -16.28
CA GLY A 532 -14.75 -3.78 -15.28
C GLY A 532 -13.46 -3.18 -15.85
N LEU A 533 -13.39 -2.89 -17.16
CA LEU A 533 -12.30 -2.06 -17.70
C LEU A 533 -12.38 -0.64 -17.11
N VAL A 534 -11.23 -0.08 -16.77
CA VAL A 534 -11.08 1.32 -16.36
C VAL A 534 -10.00 2.00 -17.17
N GLU A 535 -10.31 3.13 -17.79
CA GLU A 535 -9.34 4.03 -18.43
C GLU A 535 -9.19 5.30 -17.58
N LEU A 536 -7.96 5.64 -17.22
CA LEU A 536 -7.65 6.91 -16.55
C LEU A 536 -6.95 7.84 -17.54
N ILE A 537 -7.53 9.01 -17.76
CA ILE A 537 -7.07 9.99 -18.75
C ILE A 537 -6.80 11.30 -18.04
N GLU A 538 -5.55 11.77 -18.10
CA GLU A 538 -5.17 13.07 -17.59
C GLU A 538 -5.47 14.15 -18.65
N ASN A 539 -6.21 15.18 -18.24
CA ASN A 539 -6.51 16.33 -19.07
C ASN A 539 -5.65 17.50 -18.60
N ASN A 540 -4.70 17.93 -19.42
CA ASN A 540 -3.82 19.05 -19.10
C ASN A 540 -4.45 20.37 -19.53
N LEU A 541 -4.77 21.25 -18.57
CA LEU A 541 -5.49 22.48 -18.85
C LEU A 541 -4.66 23.52 -19.59
N ARG A 542 -3.33 23.46 -19.48
CA ARG A 542 -2.42 24.41 -20.15
C ARG A 542 -2.23 24.06 -21.63
N THR A 543 -1.99 22.79 -21.91
CA THR A 543 -1.69 22.31 -23.27
C THR A 543 -2.94 21.84 -24.02
N GLN A 544 -4.05 21.62 -23.30
CA GLN A 544 -5.29 21.01 -23.80
C GLN A 544 -5.10 19.58 -24.31
N ASN A 545 -3.97 18.94 -24.00
CA ASN A 545 -3.69 17.56 -24.37
C ASN A 545 -4.36 16.60 -23.37
N LYS A 546 -4.82 15.47 -23.90
CA LYS A 546 -5.25 14.31 -23.14
C LYS A 546 -4.17 13.23 -23.17
N SER A 547 -3.83 12.67 -22.01
CA SER A 547 -2.84 11.61 -21.87
C SER A 547 -3.45 10.41 -21.16
N LEU A 548 -3.38 9.22 -21.77
CA LEU A 548 -3.79 7.99 -21.10
C LEU A 548 -2.79 7.65 -19.99
N LEU A 549 -3.22 7.75 -18.73
CA LEU A 549 -2.43 7.36 -17.57
C LEU A 549 -2.37 5.84 -17.43
N GLY A 550 -3.44 5.15 -17.82
CA GLY A 550 -3.42 3.71 -17.91
C GLY A 550 -4.75 3.01 -18.05
N ARG A 551 -4.69 1.70 -18.29
CA ARG A 551 -5.84 0.79 -18.30
C ARG A 551 -5.73 -0.24 -17.20
N TYR A 552 -6.84 -0.47 -16.50
CA TYR A 552 -6.91 -1.43 -15.40
C TYR A 552 -8.17 -2.27 -15.50
N SER A 553 -8.13 -3.47 -14.92
CA SER A 553 -9.31 -4.32 -14.76
C SER A 553 -9.66 -4.44 -13.28
N ILE A 554 -10.89 -4.05 -12.93
CA ILE A 554 -11.47 -4.17 -11.58
C ILE A 554 -12.66 -5.12 -11.58
N ASN A 555 -13.04 -5.60 -10.40
CA ASN A 555 -14.18 -6.50 -10.24
C ASN A 555 -15.39 -5.73 -9.68
N ILE A 556 -16.13 -5.06 -10.57
CA ILE A 556 -17.39 -4.41 -10.20
C ILE A 556 -18.50 -5.45 -9.98
N PHE A 557 -19.52 -5.09 -9.17
CA PHE A 557 -20.71 -5.92 -8.93
C PHE A 557 -20.44 -7.27 -8.23
N SER A 558 -19.36 -7.34 -7.44
CA SER A 558 -18.88 -8.58 -6.81
C SER A 558 -19.37 -8.83 -5.38
#